data_AF-A0A6G0X2G1-F1
#
_entry.id   AF-A0A6G0X2G1-F1
#
_cell.length_a   1.000
_cell.length_b   1.000
_cell.length_c   1.000
_cell.angle_alpha   90.00
_cell.angle_beta   90.00
_cell.angle_gamma   90.00
#
_symmetry.space_group_name_H-M   'P 1'
#
loop_
_entity.id
_entity.type
_entity.pdbx_description
1 polymer ?
#
loop_
_entity_poly.entity_id
_entity_poly.type
_entity_poly.pdbx_seq_one_letter_code
_entity_poly.pdbx_strand_id
1 'polypeptide(L)'
;MTTEDISHAPVYEAIDKNDYLFKHRMIDITDLDFCTCTDRCGNDCMNRITYMECYQAWNCKLGRSCGNRSLQTLEAPETLVFQTVNRGHGLKSVVFIPKGSTIVEYIGEVINQAMKIDRLAEQAKANEANCYMVELAEGVFIDSRRKGNKSRFISHSCMPNCEMVKVDVGPVARLAIVAKEDIVEGTELTYDYQVITNDIEGFECKCGSIQCRGFMTWNSRRGSQRQLWDDDDVELELEGLLSELENPCVRFPPNSTNAKCADEDEELVDMSLSTNDNTMAKQLPHVCYNMGSFEDVQVKFGLFCGTAPTNGHCLFVAMDACIHDIRHVGVGFKGNLLDEAAGDRIMAQRAELWCSVVSNQDAHWYASQEFVTNLVEKKKLNVVDAVDELFSQRAKYHPRTTLPKHLWGHSSDVFCFRKIVDRDIYVFSEDPKRLAWCLSVYLQRTAKKSQKLKYVNDQVPVEQWQSLFKAMPDAYFLVNKANCHWEPVFRKTQDVISVYLLLKSESRKSSSRSNCVGVDARFVFCKSLLHTDLV
;
A
#
# COMPACT_ATOMS: atom_id res chain seq x y z
N MET A 1 31.78 -28.42 -17.02
CA MET A 1 30.77 -29.47 -17.20
C MET A 1 30.56 -30.21 -15.89
N THR A 2 29.52 -29.83 -15.16
CA THR A 2 28.90 -30.65 -14.10
C THR A 2 27.41 -30.33 -14.17
N THR A 3 26.63 -31.23 -14.76
CA THR A 3 25.17 -31.11 -14.80
C THR A 3 24.63 -31.45 -13.41
N GLU A 4 24.35 -30.43 -12.60
CA GLU A 4 23.71 -30.58 -11.29
C GLU A 4 22.24 -31.02 -11.47
N ASP A 5 22.09 -32.32 -11.70
CA ASP A 5 20.90 -33.17 -11.59
C ASP A 5 19.53 -32.55 -11.92
N ILE A 6 19.29 -32.30 -13.21
CA ILE A 6 17.99 -31.85 -13.76
C ILE A 6 16.98 -33.03 -13.86
N SER A 7 17.32 -34.24 -13.38
CA SER A 7 16.52 -35.47 -13.59
C SER A 7 15.13 -35.47 -12.94
N HIS A 8 14.87 -34.52 -12.04
CA HIS A 8 13.60 -34.34 -11.33
C HIS A 8 12.90 -33.01 -11.64
N ALA A 9 13.35 -32.27 -12.66
CA ALA A 9 12.63 -31.08 -13.14
C ALA A 9 11.35 -31.49 -13.92
N PRO A 10 10.21 -30.81 -13.73
CA PRO A 10 9.01 -31.06 -14.52
C PRO A 10 9.26 -30.87 -16.03
N VAL A 11 8.88 -31.86 -16.84
CA VAL A 11 9.07 -31.84 -18.29
C VAL A 11 8.15 -30.80 -18.94
N TYR A 12 8.70 -29.98 -19.84
CA TYR A 12 7.99 -28.97 -20.62
C TYR A 12 8.59 -28.85 -22.04
N GLU A 13 7.78 -28.39 -22.99
CA GLU A 13 8.21 -28.06 -24.37
C GLU A 13 8.95 -26.72 -24.38
N ALA A 14 10.20 -26.70 -24.83
CA ALA A 14 10.98 -25.47 -24.92
C ALA A 14 10.57 -24.64 -26.15
N ILE A 15 10.14 -23.39 -25.94
CA ILE A 15 9.69 -22.46 -26.99
C ILE A 15 10.44 -21.12 -26.91
N ASP A 16 10.59 -20.48 -28.07
CA ASP A 16 11.37 -19.24 -28.30
C ASP A 16 10.53 -17.95 -28.22
N LYS A 17 9.21 -18.08 -28.23
CA LYS A 17 8.21 -17.00 -28.21
C LYS A 17 6.87 -17.53 -27.67
N ASN A 18 6.00 -16.63 -27.23
CA ASN A 18 4.66 -16.97 -26.76
C ASN A 18 3.80 -17.69 -27.82
N ASP A 19 3.11 -18.76 -27.41
CA ASP A 19 2.25 -19.61 -28.25
C ASP A 19 0.78 -19.25 -28.01
N TYR A 20 0.19 -18.42 -28.88
CA TYR A 20 -1.13 -17.82 -28.67
C TYR A 20 -2.25 -18.77 -29.10
N LEU A 21 -2.96 -19.34 -28.12
CA LEU A 21 -4.01 -20.34 -28.36
C LEU A 21 -5.38 -19.73 -28.71
N PHE A 22 -5.50 -18.40 -28.70
CA PHE A 22 -6.69 -17.66 -29.10
C PHE A 22 -6.32 -16.34 -29.80
N LYS A 23 -7.27 -15.75 -30.52
CA LYS A 23 -7.08 -14.46 -31.19
C LYS A 23 -7.17 -13.31 -30.18
N HIS A 24 -6.02 -12.82 -29.71
CA HIS A 24 -5.95 -11.63 -28.86
C HIS A 24 -6.06 -10.31 -29.65
N ARG A 25 -6.36 -9.20 -28.96
CA ARG A 25 -6.31 -7.84 -29.51
C ARG A 25 -4.84 -7.42 -29.66
N MET A 26 -4.51 -6.79 -30.79
CA MET A 26 -3.23 -6.10 -31.02
C MET A 26 -3.44 -4.59 -30.92
N ILE A 27 -2.38 -3.87 -30.55
CA ILE A 27 -2.31 -2.41 -30.65
C ILE A 27 -2.10 -2.06 -32.14
N ASP A 28 -2.73 -1.00 -32.66
CA ASP A 28 -2.40 -0.54 -34.01
C ASP A 28 -0.97 0.02 -34.02
N ILE A 29 -0.20 -0.28 -35.05
CA ILE A 29 1.17 0.20 -35.19
C ILE A 29 1.20 1.73 -35.32
N THR A 30 0.12 2.37 -35.80
CA THR A 30 -0.01 3.83 -35.85
C THR A 30 0.06 4.51 -34.48
N ASP A 31 -0.34 3.80 -33.43
CA ASP A 31 -0.59 4.38 -32.10
C ASP A 31 0.65 4.27 -31.19
N LEU A 32 1.78 3.76 -31.73
CA LEU A 32 3.03 3.60 -31.01
C LEU A 32 3.84 4.90 -30.93
N ASP A 33 4.12 5.34 -29.70
CA ASP A 33 4.94 6.53 -29.41
C ASP A 33 6.30 6.51 -30.12
N PHE A 34 6.70 7.67 -30.68
CA PHE A 34 7.95 7.84 -31.41
C PHE A 34 9.08 8.37 -30.52
N CYS A 35 10.21 7.66 -30.47
CA CYS A 35 11.38 8.14 -29.75
C CYS A 35 12.07 9.30 -30.52
N THR A 36 12.60 10.26 -29.77
CA THR A 36 13.31 11.44 -30.29
C THR A 36 14.84 11.33 -30.20
N CYS A 37 15.37 10.21 -29.72
CA CYS A 37 16.80 9.96 -29.51
C CYS A 37 17.61 10.09 -30.81
N THR A 38 18.80 10.70 -30.71
CA THR A 38 19.71 10.99 -31.84
C THR A 38 20.83 9.97 -32.04
N ASP A 39 21.35 9.39 -30.96
CA ASP A 39 22.59 8.59 -30.99
C ASP A 39 22.37 7.15 -30.51
N ARG A 40 21.74 6.98 -29.35
CA ARG A 40 21.34 5.68 -28.76
C ARG A 40 20.07 5.84 -27.94
N CYS A 41 19.18 4.85 -27.97
CA CYS A 41 18.06 4.77 -27.03
C CYS A 41 18.56 4.26 -25.67
N GLY A 42 19.06 5.17 -24.82
CA GLY A 42 19.55 4.89 -23.47
C GLY A 42 18.43 4.81 -22.42
N ASN A 43 18.77 5.08 -21.16
CA ASN A 43 17.82 5.12 -20.03
C ASN A 43 16.92 6.39 -20.06
N ASP A 44 17.33 7.36 -20.87
CA ASP A 44 16.70 8.64 -21.21
C ASP A 44 15.69 8.54 -22.37
N CYS A 45 15.63 7.39 -23.05
CA CYS A 45 14.70 7.17 -24.16
C CYS A 45 13.26 7.15 -23.67
N MET A 46 12.42 8.10 -24.15
CA MET A 46 11.00 8.22 -23.76
C MET A 46 10.27 6.87 -23.77
N ASN A 47 10.34 6.13 -24.89
CA ASN A 47 9.76 4.80 -25.01
C ASN A 47 10.21 3.82 -23.91
N ARG A 48 11.50 3.80 -23.54
CA ARG A 48 11.97 2.92 -22.46
C ARG A 48 11.37 3.31 -21.12
N ILE A 49 11.27 4.62 -20.85
CA ILE A 49 10.69 5.16 -19.62
C ILE A 49 9.18 4.84 -19.53
N THR A 50 8.49 4.76 -20.67
CA THR A 50 7.08 4.33 -20.77
C THR A 50 6.90 2.82 -20.98
N TYR A 51 7.94 2.01 -20.79
CA TYR A 51 7.94 0.54 -20.98
C TYR A 51 7.52 0.07 -22.39
N MET A 52 7.82 0.85 -23.42
CA MET A 52 7.68 0.48 -24.82
C MET A 52 9.06 0.22 -25.46
N GLU A 53 9.18 -0.85 -26.25
CA GLU A 53 10.36 -1.02 -27.09
C GLU A 53 10.30 -0.17 -28.36
N CYS A 54 11.48 0.17 -28.86
CA CYS A 54 11.59 0.79 -30.17
C CYS A 54 11.35 -0.27 -31.26
N TYR A 55 10.17 -0.26 -31.88
CA TYR A 55 9.75 -1.27 -32.82
C TYR A 55 10.24 -0.98 -34.25
N GLN A 56 11.14 -1.84 -34.73
CA GLN A 56 11.70 -1.78 -36.09
C GLN A 56 12.18 -0.36 -36.48
N ALA A 57 11.97 0.05 -37.73
CA ALA A 57 12.22 1.42 -38.23
C ALA A 57 10.99 2.35 -38.10
N TRP A 58 9.92 1.90 -37.43
CA TRP A 58 8.66 2.64 -37.34
C TRP A 58 8.77 3.78 -36.35
N ASN A 59 8.84 3.46 -35.05
CA ASN A 59 8.87 4.46 -33.97
C ASN A 59 10.30 4.89 -33.57
N CYS A 60 11.34 4.41 -34.28
CA CYS A 60 12.73 4.68 -33.98
C CYS A 60 13.62 4.79 -35.23
N LYS A 61 14.30 5.94 -35.37
CA LYS A 61 15.15 6.27 -36.52
C LYS A 61 16.57 5.72 -36.44
N LEU A 62 17.00 5.20 -35.27
CA LEU A 62 18.39 4.83 -35.00
C LEU A 62 18.85 3.51 -35.63
N GLY A 63 17.97 2.78 -36.33
CA GLY A 63 18.34 1.52 -36.99
C GLY A 63 18.99 0.55 -36.00
N ARG A 64 20.23 0.10 -36.26
CA ARG A 64 20.99 -0.80 -35.37
C ARG A 64 21.58 -0.13 -34.12
N SER A 65 21.64 1.20 -34.05
CA SER A 65 22.15 1.94 -32.88
C SER A 65 21.11 2.09 -31.76
N CYS A 66 19.88 1.63 -31.98
CA CYS A 66 18.85 1.60 -30.96
C CYS A 66 19.18 0.57 -29.85
N GLY A 67 19.38 1.04 -28.63
CA GLY A 67 19.59 0.18 -27.45
C GLY A 67 18.31 -0.32 -26.77
N ASN A 68 17.12 -0.02 -27.30
CA ASN A 68 15.82 -0.29 -26.68
C ASN A 68 15.02 -1.34 -27.47
N ARG A 69 15.64 -2.50 -27.70
CA ARG A 69 15.12 -3.66 -28.45
C ARG A 69 15.46 -5.00 -27.78
N SER A 70 15.67 -4.99 -26.47
CA SER A 70 16.15 -6.14 -25.69
C SER A 70 15.31 -7.40 -25.84
N LEU A 71 13.99 -7.29 -26.04
CA LEU A 71 13.08 -8.44 -26.27
C LEU A 71 13.00 -8.85 -27.74
N GLN A 72 13.28 -7.94 -28.67
CA GLN A 72 13.37 -8.24 -30.10
C GLN A 72 14.69 -8.93 -30.48
N THR A 73 15.78 -8.71 -29.74
CA THR A 73 17.10 -9.35 -29.99
C THR A 73 17.48 -10.41 -28.96
N LEU A 74 16.99 -10.29 -27.73
CA LEU A 74 17.12 -11.22 -26.60
C LEU A 74 18.54 -11.76 -26.36
N GLU A 75 19.50 -10.84 -26.20
CA GLU A 75 20.87 -11.13 -25.70
C GLU A 75 20.84 -11.46 -24.20
N ALA A 76 20.16 -12.56 -23.84
CA ALA A 76 19.95 -12.96 -22.45
C ALA A 76 21.27 -13.42 -21.78
N PRO A 77 21.55 -13.00 -20.52
CA PRO A 77 22.70 -13.47 -19.76
C PRO A 77 22.63 -14.99 -19.49
N GLU A 78 23.79 -15.62 -19.36
CA GLU A 78 23.84 -17.06 -19.13
C GLU A 78 23.33 -17.42 -17.73
N THR A 79 22.42 -18.40 -17.67
CA THR A 79 21.69 -18.80 -16.47
C THR A 79 21.61 -20.32 -16.33
N LEU A 80 21.72 -20.81 -15.11
CA LEU A 80 21.72 -22.24 -14.76
C LEU A 80 20.53 -22.56 -13.83
N VAL A 81 19.77 -23.59 -14.19
CA VAL A 81 18.75 -24.17 -13.30
C VAL A 81 19.47 -25.03 -12.25
N PHE A 82 19.05 -24.94 -10.99
CA PHE A 82 19.66 -25.68 -9.89
C PHE A 82 18.60 -26.10 -8.85
N GLN A 83 18.89 -27.14 -8.07
CA GLN A 83 18.01 -27.57 -6.98
C GLN A 83 18.18 -26.66 -5.75
N THR A 84 17.07 -26.13 -5.23
CA THR A 84 17.03 -25.38 -3.97
C THR A 84 16.79 -26.32 -2.77
N VAL A 85 17.03 -25.81 -1.56
CA VAL A 85 16.85 -26.58 -0.31
C VAL A 85 15.38 -26.97 -0.07
N ASN A 86 14.43 -26.09 -0.38
CA ASN A 86 13.03 -26.25 0.05
C ASN A 86 11.98 -25.57 -0.87
N ARG A 87 12.36 -25.14 -2.08
CA ARG A 87 11.46 -24.50 -3.08
C ARG A 87 11.38 -25.27 -4.42
N GLY A 88 11.93 -26.48 -4.49
CA GLY A 88 12.10 -27.18 -5.77
C GLY A 88 13.29 -26.61 -6.56
N HIS A 89 13.08 -26.27 -7.83
CA HIS A 89 14.14 -25.77 -8.72
C HIS A 89 14.17 -24.23 -8.76
N GLY A 90 15.37 -23.67 -8.72
CA GLY A 90 15.65 -22.24 -8.88
C GLY A 90 16.47 -21.95 -10.15
N LEU A 91 16.60 -20.67 -10.50
CA LEU A 91 17.50 -20.20 -11.57
C LEU A 91 18.58 -19.30 -10.94
N LYS A 92 19.86 -19.53 -11.26
CA LYS A 92 20.99 -18.68 -10.84
C LYS A 92 21.73 -18.12 -12.05
N SER A 93 22.30 -16.92 -11.91
CA SER A 93 23.20 -16.38 -12.93
C SER A 93 24.53 -17.12 -12.94
N VAL A 94 25.15 -17.31 -14.10
CA VAL A 94 26.57 -17.75 -14.21
C VAL A 94 27.48 -16.66 -14.78
N VAL A 95 26.99 -15.41 -14.80
CA VAL A 95 27.74 -14.19 -15.15
C VAL A 95 27.36 -13.04 -14.21
N PHE A 96 28.13 -11.95 -14.23
CA PHE A 96 27.67 -10.67 -13.67
C PHE A 96 26.57 -10.06 -14.56
N ILE A 97 25.48 -9.60 -13.95
CA ILE A 97 24.37 -8.92 -14.66
C ILE A 97 24.23 -7.49 -14.11
N PRO A 98 24.49 -6.43 -14.91
CA PRO A 98 24.29 -5.06 -14.49
C PRO A 98 22.82 -4.72 -14.21
N LYS A 99 22.57 -3.80 -13.27
CA LYS A 99 21.25 -3.19 -13.02
C LYS A 99 20.62 -2.66 -14.32
N GLY A 100 19.32 -2.95 -14.49
CA GLY A 100 18.53 -2.55 -15.66
C GLY A 100 18.66 -3.50 -16.86
N SER A 101 19.48 -4.55 -16.78
CA SER A 101 19.60 -5.55 -17.85
C SER A 101 18.35 -6.42 -17.94
N THR A 102 17.85 -6.66 -19.15
CA THR A 102 16.84 -7.68 -19.43
C THR A 102 17.46 -9.06 -19.28
N ILE A 103 16.85 -9.92 -18.47
CA ILE A 103 17.35 -11.25 -18.13
C ILE A 103 16.71 -12.31 -19.03
N VAL A 104 15.37 -12.31 -19.13
CA VAL A 104 14.62 -13.28 -19.96
C VAL A 104 13.20 -12.75 -20.21
N GLU A 105 12.59 -13.11 -21.34
CA GLU A 105 11.15 -12.96 -21.54
C GLU A 105 10.40 -14.11 -20.86
N TYR A 106 9.33 -13.82 -20.13
CA TYR A 106 8.47 -14.85 -19.55
C TYR A 106 7.52 -15.39 -20.63
N ILE A 107 7.80 -16.61 -21.10
CA ILE A 107 7.18 -17.20 -22.29
C ILE A 107 6.45 -18.50 -21.93
N GLY A 108 5.24 -18.68 -22.48
CA GLY A 108 4.42 -19.89 -22.35
C GLY A 108 3.30 -19.97 -23.40
N GLU A 109 2.27 -20.77 -23.12
CA GLU A 109 1.02 -20.76 -23.89
C GLU A 109 0.16 -19.56 -23.46
N VAL A 110 -0.27 -18.71 -24.39
CA VAL A 110 -1.13 -17.56 -24.07
C VAL A 110 -2.60 -17.97 -24.18
N ILE A 111 -3.30 -17.87 -23.06
CA ILE A 111 -4.64 -18.40 -22.82
C ILE A 111 -5.58 -17.31 -22.30
N ASN A 112 -6.88 -17.49 -22.53
CA ASN A 112 -7.91 -16.60 -21.99
C ASN A 112 -8.43 -17.09 -20.62
N GLN A 113 -9.26 -16.28 -19.96
CA GLN A 113 -9.85 -16.58 -18.66
C GLN A 113 -10.59 -17.94 -18.61
N ALA A 114 -11.34 -18.33 -19.66
CA ALA A 114 -12.03 -19.62 -19.69
C ALA A 114 -11.04 -20.80 -19.70
N MET A 115 -10.04 -20.74 -20.59
CA MET A 115 -8.98 -21.76 -20.65
C MET A 115 -8.16 -21.81 -19.35
N LYS A 116 -7.95 -20.69 -18.68
CA LYS A 116 -7.29 -20.64 -17.36
C LYS A 116 -8.09 -21.43 -16.31
N ILE A 117 -9.43 -21.31 -16.28
CA ILE A 117 -10.29 -22.09 -15.37
C ILE A 117 -10.11 -23.60 -15.62
N ASP A 118 -10.16 -24.03 -16.89
CA ASP A 118 -9.93 -25.44 -17.25
C ASP A 118 -8.54 -25.93 -16.80
N ARG A 119 -7.48 -25.15 -17.09
CA ARG A 119 -6.09 -25.49 -16.75
C ARG A 119 -5.85 -25.55 -15.24
N LEU A 120 -6.49 -24.69 -14.45
CA LEU A 120 -6.44 -24.74 -12.98
C LEU A 120 -7.19 -25.97 -12.45
N ALA A 121 -8.36 -26.30 -13.02
CA ALA A 121 -9.10 -27.51 -12.67
C ALA A 121 -8.33 -28.81 -13.02
N GLU A 122 -7.54 -28.82 -14.10
CA GLU A 122 -6.58 -29.90 -14.37
C GLU A 122 -5.48 -30.00 -13.30
N GLN A 123 -4.83 -28.87 -12.96
CA GLN A 123 -3.73 -28.84 -11.99
C GLN A 123 -4.19 -29.32 -10.61
N ALA A 124 -5.38 -28.89 -10.17
CA ALA A 124 -5.98 -29.35 -8.92
C ALA A 124 -6.26 -30.87 -8.93
N LYS A 125 -6.81 -31.41 -10.03
CA LYS A 125 -7.03 -32.86 -10.20
C LYS A 125 -5.73 -33.67 -10.24
N ALA A 126 -4.63 -33.07 -10.71
CA ALA A 126 -3.29 -33.66 -10.71
C ALA A 126 -2.54 -33.49 -9.37
N ASN A 127 -3.09 -32.72 -8.42
CA ASN A 127 -2.43 -32.33 -7.17
C ASN A 127 -1.06 -31.64 -7.39
N GLU A 128 -0.96 -30.82 -8.44
CA GLU A 128 0.28 -30.10 -8.79
C GLU A 128 0.44 -28.83 -7.94
N ALA A 129 1.44 -28.83 -7.06
CA ALA A 129 1.71 -27.72 -6.13
C ALA A 129 2.38 -26.47 -6.77
N ASN A 130 2.76 -26.52 -8.05
CA ASN A 130 3.46 -25.43 -8.74
C ASN A 130 2.57 -24.79 -9.81
N CYS A 131 2.18 -23.54 -9.60
CA CYS A 131 1.51 -22.74 -10.63
C CYS A 131 2.53 -21.99 -11.48
N TYR A 132 2.30 -21.96 -12.80
CA TYR A 132 3.16 -21.32 -13.80
C TYR A 132 2.38 -20.30 -14.65
N MET A 133 1.29 -19.74 -14.11
CA MET A 133 0.44 -18.76 -14.80
C MET A 133 0.75 -17.34 -14.35
N VAL A 134 0.83 -16.42 -15.31
CA VAL A 134 1.02 -14.98 -15.07
C VAL A 134 0.07 -14.17 -15.95
N GLU A 135 -0.50 -13.08 -15.43
CA GLU A 135 -1.38 -12.18 -16.19
C GLU A 135 -0.58 -11.21 -17.07
N LEU A 136 -0.96 -11.12 -18.35
CA LEU A 136 -0.36 -10.23 -19.36
C LEU A 136 -1.23 -8.99 -19.60
N ALA A 137 -2.54 -9.18 -19.57
CA ALA A 137 -3.59 -8.16 -19.61
C ALA A 137 -4.86 -8.76 -18.98
N GLU A 138 -5.86 -7.94 -18.70
CA GLU A 138 -7.12 -8.40 -18.12
C GLU A 138 -7.72 -9.56 -18.93
N GLY A 139 -7.94 -10.69 -18.26
CA GLY A 139 -8.47 -11.90 -18.89
C GLY A 139 -7.51 -12.66 -19.81
N VAL A 140 -6.23 -12.26 -19.89
CA VAL A 140 -5.19 -12.84 -20.77
C VAL A 140 -3.96 -13.26 -19.96
N PHE A 141 -3.64 -14.55 -19.99
CA PHE A 141 -2.61 -15.17 -19.15
C PHE A 141 -1.59 -15.94 -19.97
N ILE A 142 -0.36 -16.02 -19.47
CA ILE A 142 0.71 -16.88 -19.98
C ILE A 142 0.85 -18.08 -19.05
N ASP A 143 0.55 -19.30 -19.53
CA ASP A 143 0.74 -20.56 -18.82
C ASP A 143 2.05 -21.23 -19.26
N SER A 144 3.07 -21.18 -18.40
CA SER A 144 4.39 -21.78 -18.64
C SER A 144 4.50 -23.23 -18.13
N ARG A 145 3.38 -23.89 -17.80
CA ARG A 145 3.35 -25.28 -17.29
C ARG A 145 3.83 -26.26 -18.35
N ARG A 146 3.17 -26.29 -19.51
CA ARG A 146 3.37 -27.30 -20.57
C ARG A 146 4.42 -26.87 -21.60
N LYS A 147 4.41 -25.60 -22.01
CA LYS A 147 5.41 -24.99 -22.88
C LYS A 147 6.02 -23.77 -22.20
N GLY A 148 7.28 -23.47 -22.46
CA GLY A 148 7.88 -22.21 -22.00
C GLY A 148 9.40 -22.17 -22.16
N ASN A 149 10.08 -21.38 -21.32
CA ASN A 149 11.54 -21.31 -21.26
C ASN A 149 12.06 -21.38 -19.80
N LYS A 150 13.32 -21.01 -19.56
CA LYS A 150 13.94 -21.02 -18.21
C LYS A 150 13.28 -20.09 -17.18
N SER A 151 12.47 -19.11 -17.59
CA SER A 151 11.78 -18.15 -16.71
C SER A 151 10.94 -18.82 -15.63
N ARG A 152 10.34 -19.99 -15.96
CA ARG A 152 9.52 -20.81 -15.06
C ARG A 152 10.25 -21.36 -13.83
N PHE A 153 11.57 -21.19 -13.74
CA PHE A 153 12.41 -21.59 -12.59
C PHE A 153 12.92 -20.40 -11.76
N ILE A 154 12.62 -19.15 -12.15
CA ILE A 154 13.02 -17.97 -11.37
C ILE A 154 12.13 -17.88 -10.13
N SER A 155 12.71 -18.13 -8.95
CA SER A 155 11.96 -18.32 -7.70
C SER A 155 11.38 -17.01 -7.14
N HIS A 156 10.39 -17.13 -6.25
CA HIS A 156 9.88 -15.98 -5.51
C HIS A 156 10.86 -15.51 -4.42
N SER A 157 11.05 -14.19 -4.29
CA SER A 157 11.57 -13.57 -3.08
C SER A 157 10.79 -12.31 -2.68
N CYS A 158 10.61 -12.10 -1.38
CA CYS A 158 10.08 -10.85 -0.83
C CYS A 158 11.14 -9.73 -0.78
N MET A 159 12.44 -10.07 -0.88
CA MET A 159 13.49 -9.12 -1.27
C MET A 159 14.11 -9.60 -2.59
N PRO A 160 13.48 -9.31 -3.74
CA PRO A 160 13.96 -9.80 -5.02
C PRO A 160 14.99 -8.87 -5.64
N ASN A 161 15.99 -9.48 -6.28
CA ASN A 161 17.00 -8.80 -7.11
C ASN A 161 16.52 -8.54 -8.54
N CYS A 162 15.43 -9.17 -8.97
CA CYS A 162 14.77 -8.96 -10.27
C CYS A 162 13.34 -8.42 -10.10
N GLU A 163 12.83 -7.75 -11.13
CA GLU A 163 11.42 -7.39 -11.27
C GLU A 163 10.85 -7.94 -12.58
N MET A 164 9.54 -8.21 -12.59
CA MET A 164 8.81 -8.47 -13.81
C MET A 164 8.16 -7.15 -14.28
N VAL A 165 8.37 -6.80 -15.54
CA VAL A 165 7.79 -5.62 -16.16
C VAL A 165 7.03 -6.02 -17.42
N LYS A 166 5.84 -5.43 -17.61
CA LYS A 166 5.11 -5.50 -18.87
C LYS A 166 5.76 -4.53 -19.85
N VAL A 167 6.02 -4.97 -21.08
CA VAL A 167 6.71 -4.20 -22.11
C VAL A 167 5.97 -4.31 -23.44
N ASP A 168 5.66 -3.18 -24.07
CA ASP A 168 4.99 -3.16 -25.38
C ASP A 168 6.02 -3.26 -26.51
N VAL A 169 6.00 -4.39 -27.22
CA VAL A 169 6.97 -4.76 -28.26
C VAL A 169 6.32 -4.64 -29.63
N GLY A 170 6.09 -3.40 -30.04
CA GLY A 170 5.27 -3.09 -31.21
C GLY A 170 3.79 -3.37 -30.93
N PRO A 171 3.07 -4.11 -31.80
CA PRO A 171 1.63 -4.32 -31.66
C PRO A 171 1.22 -5.28 -30.52
N VAL A 172 2.17 -5.81 -29.74
CA VAL A 172 1.91 -6.83 -28.70
C VAL A 172 2.65 -6.50 -27.39
N ALA A 173 1.92 -6.62 -26.27
CA ALA A 173 2.52 -6.61 -24.94
C ALA A 173 3.25 -7.94 -24.66
N ARG A 174 4.33 -7.88 -23.88
CA ARG A 174 5.11 -9.02 -23.38
C ARG A 174 5.48 -8.83 -21.91
N LEU A 175 6.00 -9.87 -21.25
CA LEU A 175 6.52 -9.81 -19.88
C LEU A 175 8.03 -10.07 -19.87
N ALA A 176 8.80 -9.15 -19.30
CA ALA A 176 10.25 -9.25 -19.17
C ALA A 176 10.66 -9.36 -17.71
N ILE A 177 11.66 -10.19 -17.41
CA ILE A 177 12.39 -10.14 -16.15
C ILE A 177 13.60 -9.22 -16.31
N VAL A 178 13.77 -8.25 -15.40
CA VAL A 178 14.81 -7.21 -15.44
C VAL A 178 15.54 -7.16 -14.10
N ALA A 179 16.86 -6.92 -14.12
CA ALA A 179 17.69 -6.77 -12.92
C ALA A 179 17.41 -5.43 -12.22
N LYS A 180 16.98 -5.46 -10.95
CA LYS A 180 16.74 -4.25 -10.12
C LYS A 180 18.01 -3.65 -9.55
N GLU A 181 19.07 -4.43 -9.49
CA GLU A 181 20.37 -4.14 -8.89
C GLU A 181 21.46 -4.90 -9.64
N ASP A 182 22.72 -4.66 -9.30
CA ASP A 182 23.85 -5.39 -9.90
C ASP A 182 23.93 -6.80 -9.31
N ILE A 183 23.75 -7.83 -10.13
CA ILE A 183 23.68 -9.23 -9.70
C ILE A 183 25.04 -9.91 -9.94
N VAL A 184 25.64 -10.42 -8.87
CA VAL A 184 26.92 -11.16 -8.91
C VAL A 184 26.73 -12.56 -9.48
N GLU A 185 27.75 -13.08 -10.17
CA GLU A 185 27.81 -14.47 -10.61
C GLU A 185 27.50 -15.47 -9.47
N GLY A 186 26.74 -16.53 -9.79
CA GLY A 186 26.29 -17.54 -8.83
C GLY A 186 25.05 -17.15 -8.02
N THR A 187 24.62 -15.89 -8.05
CA THR A 187 23.42 -15.44 -7.30
C THR A 187 22.14 -16.02 -7.88
N GLU A 188 21.24 -16.48 -7.02
CA GLU A 188 19.88 -16.89 -7.38
C GLU A 188 19.06 -15.69 -7.87
N LEU A 189 18.40 -15.86 -9.01
CA LEU A 189 17.53 -14.87 -9.63
C LEU A 189 16.13 -15.04 -9.05
N THR A 190 15.57 -13.96 -8.51
CA THR A 190 14.25 -13.97 -7.88
C THR A 190 13.46 -12.71 -8.18
N TYR A 191 12.13 -12.84 -8.32
CA TYR A 191 11.21 -11.70 -8.44
C TYR A 191 10.07 -11.79 -7.42
N ASP A 192 9.37 -10.68 -7.19
CA ASP A 192 8.09 -10.73 -6.47
C ASP A 192 7.01 -11.24 -7.43
N TYR A 193 6.44 -12.40 -7.14
CA TYR A 193 5.38 -12.98 -7.97
C TYR A 193 4.05 -12.21 -7.85
N GLN A 194 3.87 -11.42 -6.78
CA GLN A 194 2.66 -10.64 -6.50
C GLN A 194 1.35 -11.46 -6.57
N VAL A 195 1.39 -12.75 -6.20
CA VAL A 195 0.29 -13.71 -6.51
C VAL A 195 -1.02 -13.30 -5.84
N ILE A 196 -1.95 -12.78 -6.62
CA ILE A 196 -3.31 -12.46 -6.15
C ILE A 196 -4.14 -13.75 -6.18
N THR A 197 -4.56 -14.20 -5.00
CA THR A 197 -5.57 -15.25 -4.85
C THR A 197 -6.63 -14.83 -3.83
N ASN A 198 -7.78 -15.50 -3.88
CA ASN A 198 -8.84 -15.48 -2.87
C ASN A 198 -8.69 -16.58 -1.82
N ASP A 199 -7.79 -17.55 -2.03
CA ASP A 199 -7.55 -18.68 -1.12
C ASP A 199 -7.06 -18.18 0.24
N ILE A 200 -7.62 -18.77 1.31
CA ILE A 200 -7.44 -18.26 2.67
C ILE A 200 -6.08 -18.65 3.26
N GLU A 201 -5.58 -19.84 2.94
CA GLU A 201 -4.34 -20.39 3.53
C GLU A 201 -3.06 -19.83 2.87
N GLY A 202 -3.14 -19.44 1.60
CA GLY A 202 -2.01 -18.92 0.83
C GLY A 202 -0.89 -19.94 0.57
N PHE A 203 0.15 -19.52 -0.17
CA PHE A 203 1.34 -20.34 -0.41
C PHE A 203 2.49 -19.89 0.49
N GLU A 204 2.97 -20.76 1.38
CA GLU A 204 4.05 -20.47 2.34
C GLU A 204 5.34 -19.99 1.63
N CYS A 205 5.87 -18.83 2.03
CA CYS A 205 7.05 -18.23 1.41
C CYS A 205 8.34 -18.73 2.04
N LYS A 206 8.95 -19.71 1.38
CA LYS A 206 10.25 -20.28 1.76
C LYS A 206 11.44 -19.51 1.17
N CYS A 207 11.31 -18.21 0.86
CA CYS A 207 12.39 -17.44 0.20
C CYS A 207 13.63 -17.23 1.08
N GLY A 208 13.46 -17.16 2.41
CA GLY A 208 14.56 -17.00 3.37
C GLY A 208 15.14 -15.58 3.47
N SER A 209 14.51 -14.58 2.85
CA SER A 209 14.95 -13.18 2.98
C SER A 209 14.59 -12.59 4.34
N ILE A 210 15.35 -11.59 4.81
CA ILE A 210 15.11 -10.92 6.10
C ILE A 210 13.85 -10.02 6.12
N GLN A 211 13.17 -9.85 4.98
CA GLN A 211 11.86 -9.19 4.85
C GLN A 211 10.84 -10.16 4.23
N CYS A 212 10.89 -11.44 4.59
CA CYS A 212 9.94 -12.44 4.12
C CYS A 212 8.53 -12.18 4.66
N ARG A 213 7.53 -12.02 3.78
CA ARG A 213 6.10 -11.81 4.11
C ARG A 213 5.37 -13.05 4.66
N GLY A 214 6.10 -14.12 5.01
CA GLY A 214 5.57 -15.43 5.39
C GLY A 214 4.86 -16.22 4.26
N PHE A 215 4.25 -15.54 3.29
CA PHE A 215 3.48 -16.12 2.20
C PHE A 215 3.75 -15.40 0.87
N MET A 216 3.79 -16.17 -0.23
CA MET A 216 4.08 -15.69 -1.59
C MET A 216 2.91 -14.88 -2.18
N THR A 217 1.72 -15.03 -1.60
CA THR A 217 0.50 -14.42 -2.09
C THR A 217 0.37 -12.97 -1.66
N TRP A 218 0.24 -12.08 -2.64
CA TRP A 218 -0.32 -10.76 -2.44
C TRP A 218 -1.85 -10.90 -2.56
N ASN A 219 -2.44 -11.52 -1.54
CA ASN A 219 -3.86 -11.91 -1.48
C ASN A 219 -4.78 -10.78 -2.02
N SER A 220 -6.02 -11.08 -2.47
CA SER A 220 -7.08 -10.03 -2.47
C SER A 220 -7.46 -9.60 -1.05
N ARG A 221 -6.68 -10.08 -0.07
CA ARG A 221 -6.32 -9.51 1.21
C ARG A 221 -4.89 -8.90 1.29
N ARG A 222 -4.27 -8.21 0.30
CA ARG A 222 -3.03 -7.39 0.50
C ARG A 222 -2.88 -6.15 -0.42
N GLY A 223 -3.65 -6.03 -1.51
CA GLY A 223 -3.61 -4.98 -2.56
C GLY A 223 -3.51 -3.47 -2.18
N SER A 224 -3.32 -2.56 -3.14
CA SER A 224 -3.29 -2.69 -4.61
C SER A 224 -2.73 -1.42 -5.30
N GLN A 225 -2.48 -1.48 -6.61
CA GLN A 225 -2.23 -0.31 -7.48
C GLN A 225 -3.51 0.53 -7.71
N ARG A 226 -3.35 1.73 -8.28
CA ARG A 226 -4.40 2.40 -9.06
C ARG A 226 -4.05 2.41 -10.55
N GLN A 227 -4.71 1.50 -11.28
CA GLN A 227 -5.48 1.74 -12.51
C GLN A 227 -4.90 2.64 -13.62
N LEU A 228 -4.86 2.09 -14.84
CA LEU A 228 -4.93 2.86 -16.09
C LEU A 228 -5.92 2.18 -17.05
N TRP A 229 -6.94 2.95 -17.42
CA TRP A 229 -7.97 2.72 -18.46
C TRP A 229 -9.02 1.65 -18.17
N ASP A 230 -10.21 1.93 -18.72
CA ASP A 230 -11.46 1.20 -18.55
C ASP A 230 -11.88 0.60 -19.90
N ASP A 231 -12.68 -0.47 -19.88
CA ASP A 231 -13.88 -0.66 -20.74
C ASP A 231 -14.65 -1.91 -20.26
N ASP A 232 -15.98 -1.91 -20.38
CA ASP A 232 -16.90 -2.95 -19.88
C ASP A 232 -16.99 -4.22 -20.80
N ASP A 233 -17.90 -5.15 -20.46
CA ASP A 233 -18.54 -6.17 -21.32
C ASP A 233 -17.88 -7.57 -21.55
N VAL A 234 -17.39 -8.27 -20.52
CA VAL A 234 -17.25 -9.76 -20.58
C VAL A 234 -17.55 -10.53 -19.25
N GLU A 235 -18.80 -10.54 -18.76
CA GLU A 235 -19.24 -11.64 -17.86
C GLU A 235 -20.73 -12.00 -17.97
N LEU A 236 -21.04 -12.98 -18.82
CA LEU A 236 -22.25 -13.81 -18.80
C LEU A 236 -21.91 -15.20 -19.37
N GLU A 237 -21.93 -16.26 -18.54
CA GLU A 237 -22.41 -17.65 -18.84
C GLU A 237 -21.96 -18.73 -17.83
N LEU A 238 -20.97 -18.49 -16.95
CA LEU A 238 -20.26 -19.57 -16.23
C LEU A 238 -20.80 -20.05 -14.87
N GLU A 239 -21.93 -19.54 -14.34
CA GLU A 239 -22.52 -20.03 -13.08
C GLU A 239 -23.18 -21.44 -13.16
N GLY A 240 -23.17 -22.10 -14.32
CA GLY A 240 -23.90 -23.34 -14.56
C GLY A 240 -23.28 -24.66 -14.07
N LEU A 241 -22.06 -24.65 -13.49
CA LEU A 241 -21.20 -25.86 -13.50
C LEU A 241 -20.53 -26.29 -12.17
N LEU A 242 -20.75 -25.59 -11.05
CA LEU A 242 -20.06 -25.87 -9.77
C LEU A 242 -21.02 -26.13 -8.58
N SER A 243 -22.18 -26.73 -8.85
CA SER A 243 -23.12 -27.17 -7.80
C SER A 243 -22.79 -28.54 -7.18
N GLU A 244 -21.78 -29.24 -7.69
CA GLU A 244 -21.37 -30.58 -7.21
C GLU A 244 -19.86 -30.66 -6.99
N LEU A 245 -19.44 -30.49 -5.73
CA LEU A 245 -18.39 -31.26 -5.04
C LEU A 245 -18.19 -30.66 -3.63
N GLU A 246 -18.58 -31.42 -2.60
CA GLU A 246 -18.52 -30.94 -1.22
C GLU A 246 -17.10 -30.98 -0.61
N ASN A 247 -16.94 -30.11 0.39
CA ASN A 247 -15.77 -29.85 1.20
C ASN A 247 -15.26 -31.12 1.95
N PRO A 248 -13.99 -31.15 2.40
CA PRO A 248 -13.81 -30.88 3.83
C PRO A 248 -12.57 -30.06 4.23
N CYS A 249 -12.76 -29.29 5.31
CA CYS A 249 -11.81 -28.44 6.05
C CYS A 249 -11.56 -27.01 5.50
N VAL A 250 -11.39 -25.96 6.33
CA VAL A 250 -11.56 -25.89 7.81
C VAL A 250 -12.40 -24.69 8.31
N ARG A 251 -11.92 -23.87 9.26
CA ARG A 251 -12.71 -22.96 10.11
C ARG A 251 -12.07 -21.57 10.35
N PHE A 252 -12.86 -20.52 10.07
CA PHE A 252 -13.00 -19.23 10.82
C PHE A 252 -11.92 -18.08 10.72
N PRO A 253 -12.28 -16.78 11.00
CA PRO A 253 -11.78 -15.57 10.24
C PRO A 253 -11.43 -14.28 11.13
N PRO A 254 -11.51 -12.96 10.72
CA PRO A 254 -10.68 -12.08 9.79
C PRO A 254 -10.38 -10.53 10.16
N ASN A 255 -9.40 -9.81 9.53
CA ASN A 255 -9.24 -8.31 9.18
C ASN A 255 -8.96 -7.12 10.22
N SER A 256 -8.29 -5.90 10.04
CA SER A 256 -7.37 -5.20 9.03
C SER A 256 -6.84 -3.69 9.35
N THR A 257 -5.91 -3.04 8.54
CA THR A 257 -4.90 -1.83 8.68
C THR A 257 -5.12 -0.52 7.69
N ASN A 258 -4.56 0.74 7.29
CA ASN A 258 -3.39 1.82 7.12
C ASN A 258 -3.54 3.49 7.19
N ALA A 259 -3.19 4.44 6.18
CA ALA A 259 -2.74 5.95 6.13
C ALA A 259 -3.52 7.30 5.58
N LYS A 260 -2.94 8.60 5.55
CA LYS A 260 -2.82 9.88 4.62
C LYS A 260 -1.76 11.04 5.02
N CYS A 261 -2.01 12.38 4.88
CA CYS A 261 -1.06 13.58 4.65
C CYS A 261 -1.59 14.95 5.28
N ALA A 262 -1.16 16.25 5.28
CA ALA A 262 -0.05 17.24 4.94
C ALA A 262 -0.12 18.50 5.97
N ASP A 263 0.10 19.87 5.90
CA ASP A 263 0.55 21.06 5.02
C ASP A 263 0.93 22.38 5.92
N GLU A 264 1.88 23.43 5.89
CA GLU A 264 2.91 24.14 4.99
C GLU A 264 4.04 25.28 5.47
N ASP A 265 5.07 25.24 6.42
CA ASP A 265 6.28 26.21 6.79
C ASP A 265 6.34 27.55 7.70
N GLU A 266 7.47 27.80 8.46
CA GLU A 266 7.79 28.89 9.46
C GLU A 266 8.99 29.90 9.17
N GLU A 267 9.17 30.93 10.03
CA GLU A 267 10.35 31.83 10.26
C GLU A 267 10.38 32.29 11.75
N LEU A 268 11.49 32.22 12.52
CA LEU A 268 12.72 33.08 12.56
C LEU A 268 12.45 34.58 12.92
N VAL A 269 13.21 35.33 13.75
CA VAL A 269 14.45 35.23 14.59
C VAL A 269 14.26 36.18 15.85
N ASP A 270 15.08 36.42 16.90
CA ASP A 270 16.45 36.06 17.37
C ASP A 270 16.57 36.16 18.96
N MET A 271 17.79 36.11 19.52
CA MET A 271 18.14 36.00 20.95
C MET A 271 18.09 37.29 21.81
N SER A 272 17.67 37.16 23.06
CA SER A 272 18.59 37.20 24.25
C SER A 272 17.83 37.05 25.59
N LEU A 273 18.49 37.26 26.74
CA LEU A 273 18.09 36.73 28.06
C LEU A 273 17.82 37.84 29.10
N SER A 274 16.74 37.72 29.89
CA SER A 274 16.85 37.64 31.37
C SER A 274 15.51 37.47 32.12
N THR A 275 15.51 36.56 33.10
CA THR A 275 14.75 36.53 34.39
C THR A 275 13.22 36.70 34.47
N ASN A 276 12.66 35.78 35.28
CA ASN A 276 11.38 35.83 36.03
C ASN A 276 10.06 35.43 35.35
N ASP A 277 9.13 35.10 36.26
CA ASP A 277 7.71 34.76 36.14
C ASP A 277 7.26 33.46 35.44
N ASN A 278 6.08 33.00 35.89
CA ASN A 278 5.47 31.70 35.59
C ASN A 278 5.05 31.61 34.12
N THR A 279 5.97 31.21 33.27
CA THR A 279 5.71 30.88 31.86
C THR A 279 6.06 29.42 31.55
N MET A 280 5.66 28.96 30.37
CA MET A 280 5.62 27.54 30.02
C MET A 280 7.02 26.90 29.95
N ALA A 281 7.08 25.57 29.86
CA ALA A 281 8.31 24.92 29.48
C ALA A 281 8.76 25.52 28.13
N LYS A 282 10.00 26.01 28.04
CA LYS A 282 10.53 26.57 26.80
C LYS A 282 10.49 25.48 25.72
N GLN A 283 9.50 25.57 24.84
CA GLN A 283 9.56 24.91 23.55
C GLN A 283 10.83 25.40 22.86
N LEU A 284 11.54 24.48 22.23
CA LEU A 284 12.52 24.86 21.21
C LEU A 284 11.77 25.58 20.09
N PRO A 285 12.39 26.54 19.37
CA PRO A 285 11.76 27.16 18.20
C PRO A 285 11.31 26.05 17.25
N HIS A 286 10.12 26.20 16.66
CA HIS A 286 9.50 25.15 15.86
C HIS A 286 10.15 25.05 14.48
N VAL A 287 11.35 24.48 14.42
CA VAL A 287 12.13 24.35 13.19
C VAL A 287 11.35 23.47 12.21
N CYS A 288 10.90 24.11 11.14
CA CYS A 288 10.35 23.47 9.96
C CYS A 288 11.47 23.30 8.92
N TYR A 289 11.37 22.26 8.11
CA TYR A 289 12.40 21.86 7.14
C TYR A 289 11.79 21.77 5.73
N ASN A 290 12.19 22.70 4.87
CA ASN A 290 11.63 22.84 3.52
C ASN A 290 12.05 21.65 2.66
N MET A 291 11.07 20.88 2.18
CA MET A 291 11.30 19.56 1.56
C MET A 291 10.38 19.23 0.38
N GLY A 292 9.62 20.22 -0.12
CA GLY A 292 8.54 19.98 -1.09
C GLY A 292 7.24 19.57 -0.41
N SER A 293 6.29 19.01 -1.18
CA SER A 293 5.00 18.59 -0.62
C SER A 293 5.14 17.36 0.28
N PHE A 294 4.06 16.91 0.93
CA PHE A 294 4.14 15.65 1.66
C PHE A 294 4.41 14.46 0.73
N GLU A 295 4.03 14.51 -0.55
CA GLU A 295 4.43 13.51 -1.54
C GLU A 295 5.96 13.49 -1.76
N ASP A 296 6.66 14.62 -1.66
CA ASP A 296 8.14 14.65 -1.66
C ASP A 296 8.72 14.08 -0.36
N VAL A 297 8.12 14.38 0.80
CA VAL A 297 8.47 13.74 2.09
C VAL A 297 8.26 12.22 2.03
N GLN A 298 7.15 11.77 1.44
CA GLN A 298 6.86 10.36 1.18
C GLN A 298 7.94 9.71 0.34
N VAL A 299 8.31 10.31 -0.80
CA VAL A 299 9.35 9.77 -1.69
C VAL A 299 10.72 9.76 -0.99
N LYS A 300 11.09 10.85 -0.33
CA LYS A 300 12.39 11.06 0.35
C LYS A 300 12.63 10.11 1.52
N PHE A 301 11.59 9.80 2.29
CA PHE A 301 11.69 8.98 3.49
C PHE A 301 11.05 7.59 3.36
N GLY A 302 10.48 7.25 2.20
CA GLY A 302 9.80 5.97 1.98
C GLY A 302 8.50 5.84 2.75
N LEU A 303 7.78 6.95 2.93
CA LEU A 303 6.49 7.01 3.63
C LEU A 303 5.32 6.99 2.63
N PHE A 304 4.11 6.67 3.11
CA PHE A 304 2.89 6.79 2.33
C PHE A 304 1.62 6.98 3.14
N CYS A 305 0.52 7.06 2.38
CA CYS A 305 -0.59 7.98 2.59
C CYS A 305 -1.90 7.40 1.92
N GLY A 306 -3.10 7.62 2.50
CA GLY A 306 -4.41 7.00 2.22
C GLY A 306 -5.64 7.93 2.18
N THR A 307 -6.51 7.98 3.20
CA THR A 307 -7.63 8.94 3.45
C THR A 307 -8.17 8.92 4.89
N ALA A 308 -8.59 10.08 5.44
CA ALA A 308 -9.53 10.18 6.58
C ALA A 308 -10.84 10.94 6.22
N PRO A 309 -11.95 10.79 6.96
CA PRO A 309 -13.19 11.52 6.70
C PRO A 309 -13.07 12.99 7.14
N THR A 310 -13.60 13.90 6.32
CA THR A 310 -13.60 15.36 6.60
C THR A 310 -14.72 15.79 7.55
N ASN A 311 -15.50 14.86 8.09
CA ASN A 311 -16.64 15.11 8.97
C ASN A 311 -16.31 15.41 10.45
N GLY A 312 -15.05 15.74 10.75
CA GLY A 312 -14.59 16.08 12.10
C GLY A 312 -14.21 14.89 12.98
N HIS A 313 -14.48 13.65 12.55
CA HIS A 313 -13.96 12.45 13.24
C HIS A 313 -12.52 12.11 12.85
N CYS A 314 -11.91 12.87 11.93
CA CYS A 314 -10.58 12.64 11.33
C CYS A 314 -9.52 12.11 12.29
N LEU A 315 -9.27 12.72 13.46
CA LEU A 315 -8.23 12.21 14.40
C LEU A 315 -8.56 10.84 14.98
N PHE A 316 -9.80 10.61 15.45
CA PHE A 316 -10.18 9.32 16.02
C PHE A 316 -10.15 8.23 14.96
N VAL A 317 -10.58 8.60 13.75
CA VAL A 317 -10.49 7.73 12.57
C VAL A 317 -9.03 7.51 12.15
N ALA A 318 -8.12 8.45 12.39
CA ALA A 318 -6.68 8.32 12.17
C ALA A 318 -5.96 7.51 13.28
N MET A 319 -6.57 7.35 14.46
CA MET A 319 -6.03 6.54 15.57
C MET A 319 -6.62 5.12 15.58
N ASP A 320 -7.93 4.95 15.34
CA ASP A 320 -8.56 3.66 14.98
C ASP A 320 -8.06 3.15 13.64
N ALA A 321 -7.57 4.06 12.80
CA ALA A 321 -6.46 3.75 11.95
C ALA A 321 -5.25 3.33 12.78
N CYS A 322 -4.14 4.06 12.93
CA CYS A 322 -2.83 3.52 13.40
C CYS A 322 -2.77 2.37 14.44
N ILE A 323 -3.75 2.19 15.32
CA ILE A 323 -3.86 1.04 16.23
C ILE A 323 -4.18 -0.28 15.50
N HIS A 324 -5.18 -0.28 14.62
CA HIS A 324 -5.45 -1.38 13.71
C HIS A 324 -4.73 -1.19 12.37
N ASP A 325 -4.38 0.08 12.10
CA ASP A 325 -4.31 0.90 10.89
C ASP A 325 -5.66 1.05 10.10
N ILE A 326 -5.92 2.14 9.33
CA ILE A 326 -6.95 2.21 8.26
C ILE A 326 -6.63 3.24 7.13
N ARG A 327 -6.24 2.79 5.91
CA ARG A 327 -5.79 3.67 4.78
C ARG A 327 -6.94 4.27 4.08
N HIS A 328 -7.76 3.41 3.54
CA HIS A 328 -9.06 3.85 3.11
C HIS A 328 -9.94 3.34 4.22
N VAL A 329 -10.26 4.26 5.12
CA VAL A 329 -11.51 4.17 5.86
C VAL A 329 -12.57 4.42 4.81
N GLY A 330 -13.68 3.69 4.86
CA GLY A 330 -14.68 3.80 3.81
C GLY A 330 -15.38 5.16 3.82
N VAL A 331 -14.86 6.17 3.13
CA VAL A 331 -15.39 7.55 3.13
C VAL A 331 -16.29 7.81 1.93
N GLY A 332 -17.55 8.12 2.20
CA GLY A 332 -18.53 8.47 1.17
C GLY A 332 -18.33 9.87 0.59
N PHE A 333 -18.98 10.16 -0.54
CA PHE A 333 -18.82 11.41 -1.30
C PHE A 333 -19.04 12.71 -0.47
N LYS A 334 -19.76 12.65 0.65
CA LYS A 334 -19.98 13.79 1.58
C LYS A 334 -18.91 13.90 2.69
N GLY A 335 -17.81 13.15 2.63
CA GLY A 335 -16.75 13.18 3.63
C GLY A 335 -17.06 12.45 4.94
N ASN A 336 -18.16 11.71 5.03
CA ASN A 336 -18.52 10.89 6.18
C ASN A 336 -17.95 9.48 6.07
N LEU A 337 -17.62 8.86 7.21
CA LEU A 337 -17.40 7.41 7.28
C LEU A 337 -18.69 6.67 6.89
N LEU A 338 -18.56 5.60 6.13
CA LEU A 338 -19.66 4.70 5.73
C LEU A 338 -19.55 3.33 6.39
N ASP A 339 -18.31 2.88 6.65
CA ASP A 339 -18.01 1.66 7.39
C ASP A 339 -18.62 1.74 8.80
N GLU A 340 -19.48 0.78 9.08
CA GLU A 340 -20.23 0.67 10.33
C GLU A 340 -19.36 0.05 11.42
N ALA A 341 -18.54 -0.96 11.08
CA ALA A 341 -17.65 -1.63 12.02
C ALA A 341 -16.46 -0.75 12.43
N ALA A 342 -15.92 0.06 11.51
CA ALA A 342 -14.97 1.11 11.89
C ALA A 342 -15.64 2.18 12.77
N GLY A 343 -16.90 2.54 12.49
CA GLY A 343 -17.70 3.39 13.37
C GLY A 343 -17.75 2.85 14.80
N ASP A 344 -18.12 1.58 14.96
CA ASP A 344 -18.22 0.90 16.26
C ASP A 344 -16.88 0.77 16.99
N ARG A 345 -15.78 0.43 16.30
CA ARG A 345 -14.44 0.40 16.94
C ARG A 345 -14.01 1.78 17.40
N ILE A 346 -14.19 2.82 16.60
CA ILE A 346 -13.93 4.21 17.01
C ILE A 346 -14.78 4.60 18.23
N MET A 347 -16.03 4.12 18.34
CA MET A 347 -16.85 4.33 19.53
C MET A 347 -16.29 3.61 20.77
N ALA A 348 -15.88 2.35 20.63
CA ALA A 348 -15.26 1.58 21.70
C ALA A 348 -13.92 2.20 22.16
N GLN A 349 -13.06 2.55 21.22
CA GLN A 349 -11.80 3.27 21.45
C GLN A 349 -12.03 4.60 22.20
N ARG A 350 -13.06 5.38 21.82
CA ARG A 350 -13.39 6.64 22.51
C ARG A 350 -13.91 6.41 23.93
N ALA A 351 -14.57 5.28 24.19
CA ALA A 351 -14.98 4.87 25.53
C ALA A 351 -13.80 4.38 26.38
N GLU A 352 -12.86 3.62 25.82
CA GLU A 352 -11.62 3.23 26.50
C GLU A 352 -10.77 4.46 26.85
N LEU A 353 -10.61 5.39 25.91
CA LEU A 353 -9.95 6.68 26.13
C LEU A 353 -10.62 7.48 27.25
N TRP A 354 -11.95 7.60 27.24
CA TRP A 354 -12.72 8.25 28.31
C TRP A 354 -12.44 7.61 29.67
N CYS A 355 -12.62 6.30 29.78
CA CYS A 355 -12.36 5.53 31.01
C CYS A 355 -10.93 5.72 31.52
N SER A 356 -9.94 5.66 30.63
CA SER A 356 -8.52 5.86 30.98
C SER A 356 -8.25 7.28 31.46
N VAL A 357 -8.71 8.30 30.74
CA VAL A 357 -8.45 9.72 31.06
C VAL A 357 -9.05 10.15 32.40
N VAL A 358 -10.27 9.67 32.70
CA VAL A 358 -10.95 9.95 33.98
C VAL A 358 -10.31 9.15 35.12
N SER A 359 -10.06 7.85 34.93
CA SER A 359 -9.56 6.97 36.01
C SER A 359 -8.12 7.26 36.40
N ASN A 360 -7.25 7.57 35.43
CA ASN A 360 -5.82 7.81 35.65
C ASN A 360 -5.48 9.28 36.00
N GLN A 361 -6.50 10.11 36.25
CA GLN A 361 -6.38 11.55 36.54
C GLN A 361 -5.74 12.39 35.41
N ASP A 362 -5.63 11.84 34.19
CA ASP A 362 -5.08 12.50 33.01
C ASP A 362 -5.97 13.62 32.43
N ALA A 363 -7.20 13.78 32.93
CA ALA A 363 -8.12 14.86 32.55
C ALA A 363 -7.48 16.27 32.53
N HIS A 364 -6.45 16.51 33.36
CA HIS A 364 -5.72 17.78 33.37
C HIS A 364 -4.99 18.13 32.05
N TRP A 365 -4.68 17.16 31.18
CA TRP A 365 -4.13 17.43 29.83
C TRP A 365 -5.15 18.05 28.87
N TYR A 366 -6.44 18.03 29.22
CA TYR A 366 -7.52 18.64 28.43
C TYR A 366 -7.90 20.05 28.93
N ALA A 367 -7.25 20.58 29.97
CA ALA A 367 -7.62 21.87 30.56
C ALA A 367 -7.56 23.08 29.59
N SER A 368 -6.79 22.96 28.50
CA SER A 368 -6.68 23.94 27.41
C SER A 368 -7.53 23.61 26.16
N GLN A 369 -8.36 22.56 26.20
CA GLN A 369 -9.29 22.25 25.12
C GLN A 369 -10.54 23.13 25.27
N GLU A 370 -10.93 23.83 24.19
CA GLU A 370 -11.89 24.94 24.26
C GLU A 370 -13.21 24.60 24.99
N PHE A 371 -13.79 23.43 24.75
CA PHE A 371 -15.03 23.01 25.38
C PHE A 371 -14.84 22.74 26.89
N VAL A 372 -13.74 22.08 27.27
CA VAL A 372 -13.38 21.84 28.68
C VAL A 372 -13.10 23.15 29.40
N THR A 373 -12.30 24.04 28.81
CA THR A 373 -12.02 25.38 29.35
C THR A 373 -13.33 26.16 29.55
N ASN A 374 -14.24 26.15 28.57
CA ASN A 374 -15.57 26.77 28.70
C ASN A 374 -16.38 26.20 29.88
N LEU A 375 -16.38 24.88 30.11
CA LEU A 375 -17.09 24.26 31.24
C LEU A 375 -16.48 24.63 32.59
N VAL A 376 -15.15 24.58 32.72
CA VAL A 376 -14.43 24.94 33.95
C VAL A 376 -14.60 26.42 34.28
N GLU A 377 -14.42 27.31 33.30
CA GLU A 377 -14.49 28.75 33.52
C GLU A 377 -15.92 29.27 33.70
N LYS A 378 -16.86 28.84 32.85
CA LYS A 378 -18.21 29.43 32.77
C LYS A 378 -19.26 28.66 33.57
N LYS A 379 -19.15 27.32 33.65
CA LYS A 379 -20.06 26.47 34.45
C LYS A 379 -19.49 26.05 35.80
N LYS A 380 -18.21 26.35 36.10
CA LYS A 380 -17.52 26.01 37.36
C LYS A 380 -17.44 24.51 37.68
N LEU A 381 -17.47 23.66 36.65
CA LEU A 381 -17.13 22.25 36.78
C LEU A 381 -15.65 22.10 37.17
N ASN A 382 -15.30 21.03 37.89
CA ASN A 382 -13.89 20.66 38.01
C ASN A 382 -13.40 20.04 36.67
N VAL A 383 -12.08 19.95 36.48
CA VAL A 383 -11.51 19.52 35.18
C VAL A 383 -11.90 18.08 34.81
N VAL A 384 -12.08 17.20 35.80
CA VAL A 384 -12.52 15.81 35.56
C VAL A 384 -13.97 15.80 35.05
N ASP A 385 -14.90 16.46 35.75
CA ASP A 385 -16.31 16.55 35.33
C ASP A 385 -16.46 17.21 33.94
N ALA A 386 -15.62 18.22 33.66
CA ALA A 386 -15.62 18.92 32.37
C ALA A 386 -15.11 18.05 31.22
N VAL A 387 -14.18 17.13 31.50
CA VAL A 387 -13.70 16.13 30.54
C VAL A 387 -14.67 14.97 30.40
N ASP A 388 -15.32 14.55 31.48
CA ASP A 388 -16.39 13.56 31.44
C ASP A 388 -17.55 14.03 30.55
N GLU A 389 -17.98 15.29 30.70
CA GLU A 389 -18.96 15.92 29.81
C GLU A 389 -18.43 16.07 28.37
N LEU A 390 -17.14 16.32 28.13
CA LEU A 390 -16.56 16.31 26.77
C LEU A 390 -16.73 14.94 26.11
N PHE A 391 -16.40 13.86 26.81
CA PHE A 391 -16.52 12.50 26.28
C PHE A 391 -17.99 12.05 26.18
N SER A 392 -18.85 12.39 27.14
CA SER A 392 -20.30 12.21 27.10
C SER A 392 -20.94 12.89 25.89
N GLN A 393 -20.56 14.13 25.56
CA GLN A 393 -21.03 14.79 24.34
C GLN A 393 -20.44 14.13 23.08
N ARG A 394 -19.14 13.81 23.05
CA ARG A 394 -18.49 13.07 21.94
C ARG A 394 -19.20 11.74 21.65
N ALA A 395 -19.64 11.01 22.68
CA ALA A 395 -20.32 9.71 22.56
C ALA A 395 -21.70 9.77 21.89
N LYS A 396 -22.31 10.95 21.75
CA LYS A 396 -23.59 11.14 21.04
C LYS A 396 -23.43 11.23 19.52
N TYR A 397 -22.19 11.36 19.04
CA TYR A 397 -21.84 11.45 17.62
C TYR A 397 -21.11 10.18 17.18
N HIS A 398 -21.82 9.35 16.42
CA HIS A 398 -21.27 8.18 15.73
C HIS A 398 -20.49 8.63 14.48
N PRO A 399 -19.32 8.06 14.13
CA PRO A 399 -18.45 8.55 13.04
C PRO A 399 -19.05 8.62 11.62
N ARG A 400 -20.25 8.07 11.40
CA ARG A 400 -21.04 8.21 10.17
C ARG A 400 -21.77 9.56 10.07
N THR A 401 -21.83 10.34 11.16
CA THR A 401 -22.37 11.70 11.22
C THR A 401 -21.25 12.73 11.44
N THR A 402 -21.57 14.02 11.37
CA THR A 402 -20.57 15.10 11.51
C THR A 402 -20.37 15.48 12.97
N LEU A 403 -19.12 15.45 13.44
CA LEU A 403 -18.74 15.91 14.78
C LEU A 403 -18.69 17.46 14.82
N PRO A 404 -19.34 18.13 15.78
CA PRO A 404 -19.19 19.57 15.96
C PRO A 404 -17.74 19.98 16.25
N LYS A 405 -17.29 21.12 15.68
CA LYS A 405 -15.87 21.57 15.75
C LYS A 405 -15.28 21.63 17.16
N HIS A 406 -16.08 22.02 18.16
CA HIS A 406 -15.64 22.11 19.56
C HIS A 406 -15.47 20.74 20.26
N LEU A 407 -15.90 19.64 19.64
CA LEU A 407 -15.73 18.26 20.12
C LEU A 407 -14.64 17.48 19.36
N TRP A 408 -14.00 18.08 18.36
CA TRP A 408 -12.96 17.44 17.52
C TRP A 408 -11.78 16.91 18.35
N GLY A 409 -11.00 16.03 17.74
CA GLY A 409 -9.79 15.48 18.35
C GLY A 409 -8.62 16.46 18.30
N HIS A 410 -7.80 16.47 19.35
CA HIS A 410 -6.64 17.36 19.48
C HIS A 410 -5.39 16.61 20.00
N SER A 411 -4.27 17.32 20.09
CA SER A 411 -2.99 16.86 20.67
C SER A 411 -3.10 16.20 22.05
N SER A 412 -4.04 16.63 22.91
CA SER A 412 -4.33 15.98 24.19
C SER A 412 -4.84 14.54 24.03
N ASP A 413 -5.65 14.27 22.99
CA ASP A 413 -6.12 12.92 22.67
C ASP A 413 -4.95 12.04 22.17
N VAL A 414 -4.05 12.59 21.33
CA VAL A 414 -2.84 11.88 20.87
C VAL A 414 -1.96 11.45 22.04
N PHE A 415 -1.70 12.35 23.00
CA PHE A 415 -0.91 12.01 24.19
C PHE A 415 -1.55 10.90 25.03
N CYS A 416 -2.88 10.95 25.22
CA CYS A 416 -3.58 9.95 26.01
C CYS A 416 -3.67 8.61 25.28
N PHE A 417 -3.86 8.59 23.95
CA PHE A 417 -3.74 7.38 23.14
C PHE A 417 -2.36 6.73 23.26
N ARG A 418 -1.27 7.52 23.21
CA ARG A 418 0.11 7.02 23.40
C ARG A 418 0.32 6.27 24.73
N LYS A 419 -0.51 6.51 25.75
CA LYS A 419 -0.49 5.78 27.03
C LYS A 419 -1.31 4.48 27.01
N ILE A 420 -2.34 4.41 26.17
CA ILE A 420 -3.24 3.24 26.04
C ILE A 420 -2.60 2.18 25.13
N VAL A 421 -1.95 2.61 24.05
CA VAL A 421 -1.36 1.73 23.03
C VAL A 421 0.09 1.30 23.33
N ASP A 422 0.68 1.86 24.39
CA ASP A 422 2.09 1.77 24.81
C ASP A 422 3.14 1.82 23.67
N ARG A 423 2.88 2.65 22.66
CA ARG A 423 3.72 2.88 21.48
C ARG A 423 3.88 4.37 21.24
N ASP A 424 5.07 4.81 20.82
CA ASP A 424 5.30 6.21 20.47
C ASP A 424 4.44 6.63 19.27
N ILE A 425 3.85 7.83 19.37
CA ILE A 425 3.10 8.45 18.30
C ILE A 425 3.86 9.72 17.87
N TYR A 426 4.25 9.74 16.61
CA TYR A 426 4.91 10.86 15.96
C TYR A 426 3.90 11.60 15.09
N VAL A 427 3.92 12.94 15.11
CA VAL A 427 3.03 13.77 14.30
C VAL A 427 3.88 14.64 13.37
N PHE A 428 3.71 14.47 12.06
CA PHE A 428 4.10 15.46 11.08
C PHE A 428 3.14 16.65 11.18
N SER A 429 3.69 17.84 11.40
CA SER A 429 2.94 19.09 11.32
C SER A 429 3.72 20.04 10.42
N GLU A 430 3.01 20.85 9.65
CA GLU A 430 3.57 21.80 8.70
C GLU A 430 2.80 23.14 8.95
N ASP A 431 3.40 24.33 8.74
CA ASP A 431 2.84 25.66 9.13
C ASP A 431 2.33 26.50 7.91
N PRO A 432 1.06 26.40 7.47
CA PRO A 432 0.47 26.84 6.18
C PRO A 432 0.94 28.12 5.40
N LYS A 433 2.23 28.35 5.11
CA LYS A 433 2.74 29.63 4.54
C LYS A 433 3.94 29.59 3.56
N ARG A 434 4.84 28.58 3.55
CA ARG A 434 6.09 28.54 2.76
C ARG A 434 6.65 27.16 2.32
N LEU A 435 5.96 26.03 2.58
CA LEU A 435 6.29 24.61 2.23
C LEU A 435 7.39 23.83 3.03
N ALA A 436 7.24 23.63 4.35
CA ALA A 436 8.20 22.90 5.20
C ALA A 436 7.67 22.24 6.49
N TRP A 437 8.21 21.05 6.75
CA TRP A 437 7.75 20.06 7.74
C TRP A 437 8.46 20.13 9.08
N CYS A 438 7.75 19.83 10.15
CA CYS A 438 8.35 19.31 11.37
C CYS A 438 7.75 17.93 11.74
N LEU A 439 8.53 17.14 12.48
CA LEU A 439 8.10 15.86 13.05
C LEU A 439 8.20 15.97 14.57
N SER A 440 7.10 15.68 15.25
CA SER A 440 6.91 15.94 16.68
C SER A 440 6.61 14.64 17.42
N VAL A 441 7.20 14.41 18.60
CA VAL A 441 6.94 13.24 19.45
C VAL A 441 6.37 13.65 20.81
N TYR A 442 5.41 12.86 21.28
CA TYR A 442 4.52 13.20 22.38
C TYR A 442 5.01 12.58 23.70
N LEU A 443 6.00 13.21 24.35
CA LEU A 443 6.72 12.60 25.47
C LEU A 443 6.26 13.07 26.85
N GLN A 444 6.53 12.25 27.87
CA GLN A 444 6.32 12.59 29.28
C GLN A 444 7.68 12.73 29.98
N ARG A 445 8.01 13.93 30.47
CA ARG A 445 9.28 14.23 31.15
C ARG A 445 9.05 14.61 32.62
N THR A 446 9.85 14.05 33.52
CA THR A 446 9.85 14.45 34.94
C THR A 446 10.34 15.88 35.10
N ALA A 447 9.51 16.79 35.62
CA ALA A 447 9.89 18.18 35.80
C ALA A 447 10.91 18.32 36.95
N LYS A 448 12.16 18.66 36.60
CA LYS A 448 13.34 18.68 37.50
C LYS A 448 13.15 19.39 38.85
N LYS A 449 12.23 20.37 38.96
CA LYS A 449 11.94 21.13 40.19
C LYS A 449 10.82 20.56 41.06
N SER A 450 9.95 19.70 40.53
CA SER A 450 8.70 19.31 41.20
C SER A 450 8.45 17.80 41.27
N GLN A 451 9.26 16.98 40.59
CA GLN A 451 9.08 15.54 40.35
C GLN A 451 7.75 15.11 39.70
N LYS A 452 6.73 15.97 39.66
CA LYS A 452 5.55 15.83 38.80
C LYS A 452 5.98 15.64 37.34
N LEU A 453 5.39 14.65 36.70
CA LEU A 453 5.50 14.41 35.27
C LEU A 453 4.85 15.59 34.51
N LYS A 454 5.46 16.00 33.40
CA LYS A 454 4.91 16.97 32.45
C LYS A 454 4.91 16.37 31.06
N TYR A 455 3.81 16.53 30.34
CA TYR A 455 3.79 16.38 28.89
C TYR A 455 4.75 17.40 28.25
N VAL A 456 5.47 16.98 27.20
CA VAL A 456 6.35 17.79 26.36
C VAL A 456 6.15 17.38 24.91
N ASN A 457 5.90 18.36 24.05
CA ASN A 457 6.03 18.20 22.60
C ASN A 457 7.50 18.42 22.22
N ASP A 458 8.21 17.36 21.83
CA ASP A 458 9.61 17.44 21.39
C ASP A 458 9.70 17.24 19.87
N GLN A 459 10.43 18.11 19.16
CA GLN A 459 10.70 17.90 17.74
C GLN A 459 11.85 16.92 17.50
N VAL A 460 11.72 16.10 16.46
CA VAL A 460 12.78 15.23 15.94
C VAL A 460 13.58 16.02 14.88
N PRO A 461 14.93 16.07 14.95
CA PRO A 461 15.75 16.68 13.90
C PRO A 461 15.71 15.91 12.57
N VAL A 462 15.66 16.60 11.42
CA VAL A 462 15.45 15.97 10.09
C VAL A 462 16.53 14.95 9.72
N GLU A 463 17.79 15.17 10.10
CA GLU A 463 18.87 14.22 9.86
C GLU A 463 18.68 12.90 10.61
N GLN A 464 17.83 12.89 11.65
CA GLN A 464 17.47 11.70 12.40
C GLN A 464 16.23 10.99 11.83
N TRP A 465 15.37 11.65 11.04
CA TRP A 465 14.09 11.08 10.57
C TRP A 465 14.28 9.75 9.83
N GLN A 466 15.22 9.69 8.88
CA GLN A 466 15.46 8.46 8.11
C GLN A 466 16.01 7.31 8.98
N SER A 467 16.63 7.62 10.13
CA SER A 467 17.08 6.64 11.12
C SER A 467 15.96 6.26 12.08
N LEU A 468 15.14 7.22 12.51
CA LEU A 468 13.95 7.06 13.35
C LEU A 468 12.96 6.07 12.70
N PHE A 469 12.65 6.26 11.42
CA PHE A 469 11.75 5.40 10.65
C PHE A 469 12.27 3.96 10.50
N LYS A 470 13.59 3.75 10.59
CA LYS A 470 14.25 2.43 10.57
C LYS A 470 14.37 1.80 11.95
N ALA A 471 14.56 2.60 13.01
CA ALA A 471 14.89 2.14 14.35
C ALA A 471 13.67 1.79 15.22
N MET A 472 12.49 2.37 14.94
CA MET A 472 11.28 2.14 15.73
C MET A 472 10.14 1.58 14.87
N PRO A 473 10.11 0.26 14.59
CA PRO A 473 9.07 -0.36 13.77
C PRO A 473 7.66 -0.20 14.38
N ASP A 474 7.53 -0.28 15.70
CA ASP A 474 6.24 -0.22 16.42
C ASP A 474 5.67 1.19 16.60
N ALA A 475 6.36 2.24 16.17
CA ALA A 475 5.88 3.61 16.28
C ALA A 475 4.76 3.90 15.27
N TYR A 476 3.73 4.59 15.74
CA TYR A 476 2.67 5.14 14.90
C TYR A 476 3.05 6.52 14.41
N PHE A 477 2.72 6.84 13.17
CA PHE A 477 2.91 8.16 12.61
C PHE A 477 1.56 8.76 12.25
N LEU A 478 1.39 10.04 12.48
CA LEU A 478 0.23 10.86 12.14
C LEU A 478 0.70 12.09 11.38
N VAL A 479 -0.23 12.78 10.73
CA VAL A 479 -0.01 14.04 10.05
C VAL A 479 -1.25 14.90 10.13
N ASN A 480 -1.07 16.22 10.23
CA ASN A 480 -2.10 17.15 10.65
C ASN A 480 -2.17 18.37 9.72
N LYS A 481 -3.10 18.33 8.75
CA LYS A 481 -3.31 19.42 7.79
C LYS A 481 -3.75 20.73 8.42
N ALA A 482 -3.55 21.80 7.65
CA ALA A 482 -4.28 23.05 7.74
C ALA A 482 -5.77 22.78 8.07
N ASN A 483 -6.28 23.50 9.08
CA ASN A 483 -7.62 23.33 9.66
C ASN A 483 -7.84 22.06 10.51
N CYS A 484 -6.78 21.40 10.98
CA CYS A 484 -6.83 20.22 11.84
C CYS A 484 -7.49 18.99 11.18
N HIS A 485 -7.23 18.77 9.88
CA HIS A 485 -7.65 17.53 9.21
C HIS A 485 -6.55 16.49 9.38
N TRP A 486 -6.75 15.59 10.35
CA TRP A 486 -5.81 14.55 10.76
C TRP A 486 -5.89 13.32 9.88
N GLU A 487 -4.74 12.78 9.51
CA GLU A 487 -4.59 11.56 8.74
C GLU A 487 -3.37 10.76 9.24
N PRO A 488 -3.30 9.43 9.07
CA PRO A 488 -2.21 8.62 9.65
C PRO A 488 -1.05 8.31 8.68
N VAL A 489 0.22 8.19 9.07
CA VAL A 489 1.36 7.99 8.15
C VAL A 489 2.00 6.61 8.34
N PHE A 490 2.43 6.01 7.23
CA PHE A 490 3.04 4.68 7.22
C PHE A 490 4.33 4.66 6.44
N ARG A 491 5.21 3.72 6.76
CA ARG A 491 6.39 3.41 5.95
C ARG A 491 6.04 2.37 4.91
N LYS A 492 6.76 2.38 3.79
CA LYS A 492 6.75 1.35 2.72
C LYS A 492 7.10 -0.08 3.22
N THR A 493 7.37 -0.25 4.51
CA THR A 493 7.70 -1.50 5.21
C THR A 493 6.60 -1.99 6.15
N GLN A 494 5.44 -1.33 6.20
CA GLN A 494 4.24 -1.81 6.90
C GLN A 494 3.29 -2.39 5.84
N ASP A 495 2.61 -3.51 6.11
CA ASP A 495 1.69 -4.16 5.15
C ASP A 495 0.23 -3.80 5.46
N VAL A 496 -0.31 -2.88 4.65
CA VAL A 496 -1.09 -1.81 5.27
C VAL A 496 -2.31 -1.36 4.41
N ILE A 497 -3.54 -1.39 4.97
CA ILE A 497 -4.84 -1.67 4.33
C ILE A 497 -5.82 -0.52 3.88
N SER A 498 -6.37 -0.69 2.67
CA SER A 498 -7.16 0.19 1.77
C SER A 498 -8.72 -0.01 1.68
N VAL A 499 -9.53 0.03 2.74
CA VAL A 499 -11.00 -0.21 2.64
C VAL A 499 -11.77 0.92 1.89
N TYR A 500 -12.08 0.71 0.61
CA TYR A 500 -12.93 1.63 -0.16
C TYR A 500 -14.43 1.38 0.08
N LEU A 501 -15.18 2.45 0.40
CA LEU A 501 -16.64 2.51 0.31
C LEU A 501 -17.05 3.83 -0.36
N LEU A 502 -17.83 3.77 -1.44
CA LEU A 502 -18.37 4.95 -2.10
C LEU A 502 -19.86 4.76 -2.44
N LEU A 503 -20.74 5.18 -1.53
CA LEU A 503 -22.19 5.27 -1.77
C LEU A 503 -22.54 6.58 -2.51
N LYS A 504 -23.50 6.52 -3.43
CA LYS A 504 -24.00 7.68 -4.21
C LYS A 504 -25.54 7.61 -4.43
N SER A 505 -26.19 8.77 -4.55
CA SER A 505 -27.65 8.97 -4.75
C SER A 505 -27.91 10.23 -5.62
N GLU A 506 -29.10 10.68 -6.04
CA GLU A 506 -30.54 10.46 -5.72
C GLU A 506 -31.39 11.06 -6.91
N SER A 507 -32.73 11.07 -7.04
CA SER A 507 -33.88 10.67 -6.20
C SER A 507 -35.17 10.44 -7.04
N ARG A 508 -36.14 9.67 -6.50
CA ARG A 508 -37.63 9.82 -6.61
C ARG A 508 -38.29 10.05 -8.00
N LYS A 509 -39.27 9.21 -8.34
CA LYS A 509 -40.73 9.53 -8.27
C LYS A 509 -41.62 8.30 -8.51
N SER A 510 -42.95 8.48 -8.47
CA SER A 510 -43.94 7.42 -8.20
C SER A 510 -44.93 7.10 -9.33
N SER A 511 -45.52 5.90 -9.21
CA SER A 511 -46.92 5.51 -9.56
C SER A 511 -47.18 4.62 -10.79
N SER A 512 -48.16 3.72 -10.60
CA SER A 512 -48.93 2.92 -11.57
C SER A 512 -48.24 1.97 -12.57
N ARG A 513 -48.37 0.67 -12.29
CA ARG A 513 -48.71 -0.47 -13.19
C ARG A 513 -47.90 -0.74 -14.49
N SER A 514 -47.40 -1.98 -14.53
CA SER A 514 -47.24 -2.89 -15.69
C SER A 514 -46.20 -2.60 -16.79
N ASN A 515 -45.53 -3.70 -17.18
CA ASN A 515 -44.82 -3.95 -18.43
C ASN A 515 -43.50 -3.19 -18.71
N CYS A 516 -42.40 -3.85 -18.33
CA CYS A 516 -41.15 -4.07 -19.07
C CYS A 516 -40.28 -2.90 -19.59
N VAL A 517 -38.95 -3.14 -19.49
CA VAL A 517 -37.81 -2.41 -20.10
C VAL A 517 -37.42 -1.06 -19.45
N GLY A 518 -36.20 -1.01 -18.90
CA GLY A 518 -35.58 0.20 -18.33
C GLY A 518 -34.36 -0.13 -17.43
N VAL A 519 -33.16 -0.08 -18.01
CA VAL A 519 -31.82 -0.31 -17.40
C VAL A 519 -31.27 0.97 -16.71
N ASP A 520 -30.19 1.02 -15.91
CA ASP A 520 -29.33 0.05 -15.17
C ASP A 520 -28.72 0.83 -13.96
N ALA A 521 -28.08 0.16 -12.99
CA ALA A 521 -27.03 0.69 -12.12
C ALA A 521 -26.45 -0.41 -11.20
N ARG A 522 -25.14 -0.73 -11.32
CA ARG A 522 -24.46 -1.77 -10.52
C ARG A 522 -23.45 -1.18 -9.52
N PHE A 523 -23.08 -1.98 -8.51
CA PHE A 523 -22.08 -1.65 -7.49
C PHE A 523 -20.84 -2.55 -7.66
N VAL A 524 -19.64 -1.99 -7.44
CA VAL A 524 -18.38 -2.76 -7.39
C VAL A 524 -17.61 -2.41 -6.11
N PHE A 525 -17.13 -3.43 -5.40
CA PHE A 525 -16.27 -3.31 -4.22
C PHE A 525 -14.85 -3.78 -4.57
N CYS A 526 -13.87 -2.86 -4.58
CA CYS A 526 -12.47 -3.26 -4.70
C CYS A 526 -11.95 -3.74 -3.33
N LYS A 527 -12.04 -5.04 -3.09
CA LYS A 527 -11.47 -5.70 -1.91
C LYS A 527 -9.99 -5.94 -2.12
N SER A 528 -9.20 -5.46 -1.18
CA SER A 528 -7.82 -5.90 -0.98
C SER A 528 -7.71 -6.40 0.49
N LEU A 529 -6.50 -6.47 1.07
CA LEU A 529 -6.17 -6.28 2.51
C LEU A 529 -6.20 -7.39 3.64
N LEU A 530 -5.06 -7.51 4.38
CA LEU A 530 -4.50 -8.48 5.40
C LEU A 530 -3.51 -9.58 4.93
N HIS A 531 -2.20 -9.40 5.16
CA HIS A 531 -1.53 -9.63 6.48
C HIS A 531 -0.32 -8.66 6.57
N THR A 532 0.39 -8.38 7.68
CA THR A 532 0.29 -8.64 9.15
C THR A 532 -0.95 -9.41 9.66
N ASP A 533 -0.88 -10.52 10.39
CA ASP A 533 0.21 -11.21 11.08
C ASP A 533 0.00 -12.75 10.92
N LEU A 534 0.85 -13.68 11.35
CA LEU A 534 1.14 -14.13 12.73
C LEU A 534 -0.12 -14.43 13.56
N VAL A 535 -0.25 -15.71 13.97
CA VAL A 535 -1.35 -16.37 14.72
C VAL A 535 -2.63 -16.62 13.92
#